data_AF-A0A7Y7IID2-F1
#
_entry.id   AF-A0A7Y7IID2-F1
#
_cell.length_a   1.000
_cell.length_b   1.000
_cell.length_c   1.000
_cell.angle_alpha   90.00
_cell.angle_beta   90.00
_cell.angle_gamma   90.00
#
_symmetry.space_group_name_H-M   'P 1'
#
loop_
_entity.id
_entity.type
_entity.pdbx_description
1 polymer ?
#
loop_
_entity_poly.entity_id
_entity_poly.type
_entity_poly.pdbx_seq_one_letter_code
_entity_poly.pdbx_strand_id
1 'polypeptide(L)' 'MKFVLEVGLDAVRDAPVEEPGRILRYRAGNVRHYALEPGSGDTNMDSAHTAVGLWRIEAGA' A
#
# COMPACT_ATOMS: atom_id res chain seq x y z
N MET A 1 8.93 14.56 5.73
CA MET A 1 8.65 13.11 5.66
C MET A 1 7.33 12.92 4.94
N LYS A 2 7.21 11.90 4.11
CA LYS A 2 6.06 11.69 3.22
C LYS A 2 5.63 10.23 3.26
N PHE A 3 4.33 9.99 3.39
CA PHE A 3 3.74 8.68 3.18
C PHE A 3 3.42 8.53 1.69
N VAL A 4 3.97 7.50 1.05
CA VAL A 4 3.72 7.20 -0.37
C VAL A 4 3.04 5.85 -0.47
N LEU A 5 1.96 5.79 -1.23
CA LEU A 5 1.24 4.56 -1.60
C LEU A 5 1.17 4.49 -3.12
N GLU A 6 1.71 3.41 -3.67
CA GLU A 6 1.69 3.14 -5.10
C GLU A 6 0.96 1.81 -5.33
N VAL A 7 0.00 1.83 -6.25
CA VAL A 7 -0.79 0.66 -6.66
C VAL A 7 -0.89 0.69 -8.18
N GLY A 8 -0.44 -0.38 -8.83
CA GLY A 8 -0.62 -0.59 -10.27
C GLY A 8 -2.03 -1.09 -10.55
N LEU A 9 -2.84 -0.28 -11.21
CA LEU A 9 -4.23 -0.65 -11.52
C LEU A 9 -4.34 -1.76 -12.57
N ASP A 10 -3.30 -1.92 -13.40
CA ASP A 10 -3.13 -3.02 -14.35
C ASP A 10 -2.79 -4.35 -13.66
N ALA A 11 -2.11 -4.30 -12.51
CA ALA A 11 -1.82 -5.47 -11.69
C ALA A 11 -3.05 -5.98 -10.90
N VAL A 12 -4.06 -5.12 -10.72
CA VAL A 12 -5.34 -5.47 -10.07
C VAL A 12 -6.27 -6.10 -11.11
N ARG A 13 -6.22 -7.43 -11.24
CA ARG A 13 -6.85 -8.15 -12.37
C ARG A 13 -8.38 -8.28 -12.27
N ASP A 14 -8.91 -8.51 -11.08
CA ASP A 14 -10.29 -9.01 -10.93
C ASP A 14 -11.30 -7.95 -10.51
N ALA A 15 -10.88 -6.90 -9.81
CA ALA A 15 -11.78 -5.88 -9.26
C ALA A 15 -11.07 -4.50 -9.14
N PRO A 16 -10.89 -3.79 -10.27
CA PRO A 16 -10.05 -2.59 -10.35
C PRO A 16 -10.60 -1.38 -9.55
N VAL A 17 -11.85 -1.40 -9.08
CA VAL A 17 -12.43 -0.35 -8.25
C VAL A 17 -12.49 -0.75 -6.78
N GLU A 18 -12.86 -2.00 -6.50
CA GLU A 18 -13.06 -2.50 -5.14
C GLU A 18 -11.73 -2.82 -4.44
N GLU A 19 -10.74 -3.35 -5.15
CA GLU A 19 -9.44 -3.72 -4.57
C GLU A 19 -8.64 -2.50 -4.12
N PRO A 20 -8.53 -1.38 -4.87
CA PRO A 20 -7.90 -0.17 -4.34
C PRO A 20 -8.55 0.33 -3.05
N GLY A 21 -9.89 0.28 -2.96
CA GLY A 21 -10.62 0.63 -1.75
C GLY A 21 -10.27 -0.30 -0.57
N ARG A 22 -10.17 -1.60 -0.80
CA ARG A 22 -9.73 -2.59 0.21
C ARG A 22 -8.30 -2.34 0.65
N ILE A 23 -7.38 -2.15 -0.29
CA ILE A 23 -5.96 -1.86 -0.01
C ILE A 23 -5.86 -0.62 0.89
N LEU A 24 -6.56 0.47 0.55
CA LEU A 24 -6.58 1.69 1.36
C LEU A 24 -7.09 1.43 2.78
N ARG A 25 -8.20 0.70 2.93
CA ARG A 25 -8.78 0.39 4.24
C ARG A 25 -7.87 -0.49 5.09
N TYR A 26 -7.33 -1.57 4.52
CA TYR A 26 -6.43 -2.47 5.25
C TYR A 26 -5.12 -1.80 5.59
N ARG A 27 -4.54 -1.03 4.66
CA ARG A 27 -3.30 -0.31 4.88
C ARG A 27 -3.45 0.71 5.99
N ALA A 28 -4.50 1.54 5.97
CA ALA A 28 -4.76 2.52 7.03
C ALA A 28 -4.88 1.84 8.42
N GLY A 29 -5.53 0.68 8.49
CA GLY A 29 -5.61 -0.11 9.72
C GLY A 29 -4.27 -0.71 10.16
N ASN A 30 -3.45 -1.16 9.21
CA ASN A 30 -2.20 -1.88 9.49
C ASN A 30 -1.02 -0.93 9.83
N VAL A 31 -1.06 0.31 9.35
CA VAL A 31 0.01 1.32 9.55
C VAL A 31 0.35 1.55 11.03
N ARG A 32 -0.62 1.38 11.94
CA ARG A 32 -0.38 1.48 13.40
C ARG A 32 0.67 0.50 13.96
N HIS A 33 1.02 -0.53 13.20
CA HIS A 33 2.01 -1.55 13.59
C HIS A 33 3.45 -1.20 13.15
N TYR A 34 3.65 -0.06 12.50
CA TYR A 34 4.95 0.37 11.97
C TYR A 34 5.43 1.63 12.71
N ALA A 35 6.75 1.79 12.82
CA ALA A 35 7.37 2.97 13.44
C ALA A 35 7.18 4.27 12.64
N LEU A 36 6.85 4.15 11.33
CA LEU A 36 6.69 5.25 10.39
C LEU A 36 7.92 6.15 10.24
N GLU A 37 9.10 5.53 10.30
CA GLU A 37 10.39 6.16 10.05
C GLU A 37 10.79 6.04 8.57
N PRO A 38 11.65 6.93 8.04
CA PRO A 38 12.16 6.80 6.68
C PRO A 38 12.74 5.40 6.43
N GLY A 39 12.30 4.77 5.32
CA GLY A 39 12.64 3.38 5.01
C GLY A 39 11.61 2.34 5.51
N SER A 40 10.68 2.73 6.39
CA SER A 40 9.51 1.90 6.69
C SER A 40 8.66 1.72 5.43
N GLY A 41 8.22 0.51 5.15
CA GLY A 41 7.46 0.18 3.96
C GLY A 41 7.08 -1.30 3.95
N ASP A 42 6.20 -1.68 3.02
CA ASP A 42 5.81 -3.05 2.76
C ASP A 42 5.13 -3.16 1.39
N THR A 43 5.00 -4.38 0.90
CA THR A 43 4.31 -4.70 -0.36
C THR A 43 2.80 -4.60 -0.16
N ASN A 44 2.11 -4.03 -1.15
CA ASN A 44 0.66 -4.11 -1.23
C ASN A 44 0.28 -5.39 -1.96
N MET A 45 -0.53 -6.20 -1.29
CA MET A 45 -1.11 -7.41 -1.87
C MET A 45 -2.60 -7.17 -2.12
N ASP A 46 -3.11 -7.70 -3.24
CA ASP A 46 -4.55 -7.78 -3.46
C ASP A 46 -5.17 -8.94 -2.65
N SER A 47 -6.49 -9.08 -2.76
CA SER A 47 -7.24 -10.16 -2.10
C SER A 47 -6.87 -11.58 -2.58
N ALA A 48 -6.17 -11.70 -3.71
CA ALA A 48 -5.64 -12.96 -4.25
C ALA A 48 -4.18 -13.22 -3.83
N HIS A 49 -3.63 -12.41 -2.92
CA HIS A 49 -2.22 -12.45 -2.49
C HIS A 49 -1.21 -12.19 -3.62
N THR A 50 -1.61 -11.44 -4.64
CA THR A 50 -0.72 -10.98 -5.71
C THR A 50 -0.14 -9.63 -5.33
N ALA A 51 1.15 -9.42 -5.58
CA ALA A 51 1.78 -8.12 -5.38
C ALA A 51 1.28 -7.11 -6.43
N VAL A 52 0.69 -6.01 -5.96
CA VAL A 52 0.09 -4.96 -6.80
C VAL A 52 0.69 -3.59 -6.57
N GLY A 53 1.68 -3.48 -5.67
CA GLY A 53 2.40 -2.24 -5.44
C GLY A 53 3.12 -2.24 -4.09
N LEU A 54 3.40 -1.04 -3.58
CA LEU A 54 4.08 -0.85 -2.30
C LEU A 54 3.63 0.44 -1.62
N TRP A 55 3.93 0.55 -0.33
CA TRP A 55 3.92 1.83 0.35
C TRP A 55 5.25 2.02 1.07
N ARG A 56 5.64 3.27 1.29
CA ARG A 56 6.86 3.62 2.03
C ARG A 56 6.76 4.98 2.70
N ILE A 57 7.56 5.17 3.74
CA ILE A 57 7.88 6.48 4.30
C ILE A 57 9.17 6.99 3.68
N GLU A 58 9.07 8.12 3.01
CA GLU A 58 10.21 8.85 2.48
C GLU A 58 10.65 9.94 3.47
N ALA A 59 11.96 10.18 3.54
CA ALA A 59 12.50 11.35 4.22
C ALA A 59 11.90 12.63 3.63
N GLY A 60 11.83 13.71 4.42
CA GLY A 60 11.52 15.02 3.85
C GLY A 60 12.64 15.45 2.91
N ALA A 61 12.29 16.17 1.84
CA ALA A 61 13.26 16.88 1.02
C ALA A 61 14.03 17.92 1.86
#